data_AF-A0A9X2VNK0-F1
#
_entry.id   AF-A0A9X2VNK0-F1
#
_cell.length_a   1.000
_cell.length_b   1.000
_cell.length_c   1.000
_cell.angle_alpha   90.00
_cell.angle_beta   90.00
_cell.angle_gamma   90.00
#
_symmetry.space_group_name_H-M   'P 1'
#
loop_
_entity.id
_entity.type
_entity.pdbx_description
1 polymer ?
#
loop_
_entity_poly.entity_id
_entity_poly.type
_entity_poly.pdbx_seq_one_letter_code
_entity_poly.pdbx_strand_id
1 'polypeptide(L)'
;MAEILVNPQEAPLDSPVDVLVVGLPPDSRATITLTTGDRSATAVFAADERGVVDLTRHAPLEGDYSGVDPMGLFWSLRRVDGKPGPTLLEVDGVGKVELHRLAVPEGVRRTVVAEDGLAGVLFEPDDEDTYPGVLVLGGSEGGLHEVDAALLAGHGFTTLALSYFGAPGVPKHLVDIPLEYFGKAIAFLSARAWEVGVLGGSRGGEAALLLGATFPEVRAVVSVVGSGVVTQGIGPGRNLLQVLQHEAASWTLKGEPLPYLPYSVPDRLRADVVDDVPTSLAQAFDLTDGVPEDVVIPVERTLGGVLLLSAGDDRSWPSAALSEIAKRRLDEHDHPFPYEHVVYPDAGHLIAGPPHRPSTDVRVPGPEVTFEMGGTPSATAAARADAWRRSLRFFSEQLGT
;
A
#
# COMPACT_ATOMS: atom_id res chain seq x y z
N MET A 1 -18.33 -28.59 25.32
CA MET A 1 -17.65 -29.03 24.09
C MET A 1 -16.72 -27.91 23.67
N ALA A 2 -15.62 -28.23 22.98
CA ALA A 2 -14.75 -27.18 22.47
C ALA A 2 -15.47 -26.38 21.38
N GLU A 3 -15.22 -25.08 21.29
CA GLU A 3 -15.89 -24.16 20.37
C GLU A 3 -14.91 -23.08 19.88
N ILE A 4 -15.09 -22.65 18.63
CA ILE A 4 -14.35 -21.55 18.01
C ILE A 4 -15.24 -20.30 18.08
N LEU A 5 -14.77 -19.28 18.77
CA LEU A 5 -15.43 -17.98 18.89
C LEU A 5 -14.62 -16.96 18.08
N VAL A 6 -15.31 -16.28 17.17
CA VAL A 6 -14.72 -15.25 16.31
C VAL A 6 -15.51 -13.97 16.47
N ASN A 7 -14.83 -12.85 16.71
CA ASN A 7 -15.48 -11.55 16.82
C ASN A 7 -14.65 -10.44 16.15
N PRO A 8 -15.20 -9.73 15.16
CA PRO A 8 -16.40 -10.08 14.39
C PRO A 8 -16.11 -11.19 13.37
N GLN A 9 -17.12 -12.01 13.03
CA GLN A 9 -16.98 -13.03 11.97
C GLN A 9 -17.02 -12.42 10.56
N GLU A 10 -17.72 -11.30 10.41
CA GLU A 10 -17.75 -10.48 9.19
C GLU A 10 -17.19 -9.09 9.50
N ALA A 11 -16.18 -8.66 8.73
CA ALA A 11 -15.55 -7.36 8.91
C ALA A 11 -14.83 -6.85 7.65
N PRO A 12 -14.66 -5.53 7.50
CA PRO A 12 -13.75 -4.94 6.53
C PRO A 12 -12.34 -5.53 6.61
N LEU A 13 -11.65 -5.58 5.46
CA LEU A 13 -10.31 -6.16 5.35
C LEU A 13 -9.28 -5.55 6.30
N ASP A 14 -9.41 -4.26 6.62
CA ASP A 14 -8.51 -3.52 7.50
C ASP A 14 -8.89 -3.55 8.99
N SER A 15 -9.99 -4.24 9.34
CA SER A 15 -10.42 -4.40 10.72
C SER A 15 -9.89 -5.71 11.33
N PRO A 16 -9.37 -5.71 12.57
CA PRO A 16 -8.87 -6.92 13.21
C PRO A 16 -10.01 -7.93 13.49
N VAL A 17 -9.64 -9.19 13.69
CA VAL A 17 -10.54 -10.28 14.10
C VAL A 17 -9.98 -10.93 15.34
N ASP A 18 -10.76 -10.96 16.41
CA ASP A 18 -10.41 -11.69 17.62
C ASP A 18 -10.84 -13.15 17.49
N VAL A 19 -9.91 -14.06 17.76
CA VAL A 19 -10.13 -15.51 17.68
C VAL A 19 -9.85 -16.14 19.03
N LEU A 20 -10.86 -16.82 19.57
CA LEU A 20 -10.77 -17.60 20.80
C LEU A 20 -11.22 -19.03 20.54
N VAL A 21 -10.53 -20.00 21.13
CA VAL A 21 -10.98 -21.39 21.20
C VAL A 21 -11.20 -21.71 22.68
N VAL A 22 -12.42 -22.09 23.03
CA VAL A 22 -12.81 -22.36 24.42
C VAL A 22 -13.19 -23.82 24.62
N GLY A 23 -13.17 -24.29 25.86
CA GLY A 23 -13.61 -25.63 26.21
C GLY A 23 -12.66 -26.75 25.80
N LEU A 24 -11.39 -26.42 25.56
CA LEU A 24 -10.31 -27.38 25.35
C LEU A 24 -9.91 -28.03 26.69
N PRO A 25 -9.29 -29.22 26.70
CA PRO A 25 -8.63 -29.71 27.89
C PRO A 25 -7.51 -28.74 28.32
N PRO A 26 -7.35 -28.42 29.62
CA PRO A 26 -6.25 -27.59 30.10
C PRO A 26 -4.87 -28.10 29.64
N ASP A 27 -3.96 -27.18 29.31
CA ASP A 27 -2.60 -27.46 28.82
C ASP A 27 -2.51 -28.28 27.53
N SER A 28 -3.63 -28.54 26.86
CA SER A 28 -3.64 -29.24 25.58
C SER A 28 -3.13 -28.37 24.44
N ARG A 29 -2.63 -29.03 23.38
CA ARG A 29 -2.21 -28.35 22.15
C ARG A 29 -3.40 -28.20 21.22
N ALA A 30 -3.58 -27.01 20.66
CA ALA A 30 -4.55 -26.74 19.60
C ALA A 30 -3.83 -26.24 18.35
N THR A 31 -3.99 -26.96 17.24
CA THR A 31 -3.53 -26.51 15.91
C THR A 31 -4.63 -25.67 15.27
N ILE A 32 -4.29 -24.46 14.86
CA ILE A 32 -5.19 -23.51 14.23
C ILE A 32 -4.64 -23.15 12.86
N THR A 33 -5.48 -23.32 11.83
CA THR A 33 -5.13 -23.09 10.43
C THR A 33 -6.05 -22.03 9.84
N LEU A 34 -5.48 -21.03 9.17
CA LEU A 34 -6.22 -20.11 8.31
C LEU A 34 -5.92 -20.45 6.86
N THR A 35 -6.95 -20.58 6.01
CA THR A 35 -6.79 -20.85 4.58
C THR A 35 -7.70 -19.96 3.73
N THR A 36 -7.21 -19.58 2.56
CA THR A 36 -8.00 -18.93 1.49
C THR A 36 -8.15 -19.83 0.27
N GLY A 37 -7.92 -21.14 0.43
CA GLY A 37 -7.92 -22.14 -0.64
C GLY A 37 -6.61 -22.19 -1.43
N ASP A 38 -6.07 -21.04 -1.86
CA ASP A 38 -4.77 -20.92 -2.53
C ASP A 38 -3.62 -20.51 -1.60
N ARG A 39 -3.93 -20.20 -0.34
CA ARG A 39 -2.96 -19.90 0.70
C ARG A 39 -3.33 -20.56 2.01
N SER A 40 -2.32 -20.83 2.83
CA SER A 40 -2.51 -21.37 4.18
C SER A 40 -1.46 -20.83 5.15
N ALA A 41 -1.86 -20.72 6.41
CA ALA A 41 -0.99 -20.47 7.55
C ALA A 41 -1.47 -21.32 8.73
N THR A 42 -0.55 -21.88 9.49
CA THR A 42 -0.82 -22.77 10.63
C THR A 42 0.00 -22.37 11.84
N ALA A 43 -0.61 -22.42 13.01
CA ALA A 43 0.08 -22.22 14.28
C ALA A 43 -0.49 -23.12 15.38
N VAL A 44 0.36 -23.56 16.30
CA VAL A 44 0.00 -24.44 17.41
C VAL A 44 0.07 -23.68 18.72
N PHE A 45 -0.99 -23.73 19.51
CA PHE A 45 -1.11 -23.02 20.79
C PHE A 45 -1.26 -24.00 21.96
N ALA A 46 -0.89 -23.55 23.16
CA ALA A 46 -1.30 -24.21 24.40
C ALA A 46 -2.60 -23.57 24.91
N ALA A 47 -3.58 -24.39 25.26
CA ALA A 47 -4.73 -23.96 26.03
C ALA A 47 -4.29 -23.61 27.46
N ASP A 48 -4.82 -22.53 28.02
CA ASP A 48 -4.54 -22.15 29.42
C ASP A 48 -5.18 -23.12 30.43
N GLU A 49 -5.00 -22.86 31.72
CA GLU A 49 -5.58 -23.65 32.82
C GLU A 49 -7.12 -23.73 32.77
N ARG A 50 -7.78 -22.82 32.03
CA ARG A 50 -9.22 -22.77 31.84
C ARG A 50 -9.68 -23.46 30.54
N GLY A 51 -8.74 -23.99 29.76
CA GLY A 51 -9.04 -24.62 28.47
C GLY A 51 -9.30 -23.61 27.36
N VAL A 52 -8.63 -22.45 27.40
CA VAL A 52 -8.80 -21.36 26.44
C VAL A 52 -7.51 -21.09 25.66
N VAL A 53 -7.64 -20.95 24.35
CA VAL A 53 -6.64 -20.32 23.48
C VAL A 53 -7.20 -18.98 23.00
N ASP A 54 -6.54 -17.88 23.34
CA ASP A 54 -6.91 -16.52 22.93
C ASP A 54 -5.78 -15.93 22.10
N LEU A 55 -5.97 -15.75 20.79
CA LEU A 55 -4.92 -15.26 19.89
C LEU A 55 -4.49 -13.82 20.19
N THR A 56 -5.29 -13.07 20.96
CA THR A 56 -4.94 -11.71 21.40
C THR A 56 -3.97 -11.70 22.58
N ARG A 57 -3.76 -12.84 23.24
CA ARG A 57 -2.98 -12.96 24.48
C ARG A 57 -1.93 -14.05 24.45
N HIS A 58 -2.17 -15.12 23.72
CA HIS A 58 -1.32 -16.30 23.69
C HIS A 58 -0.47 -16.29 22.43
N ALA A 59 0.84 -16.43 22.60
CA ALA A 59 1.75 -16.68 21.49
C ALA A 59 1.65 -18.15 21.07
N PRO A 60 1.81 -18.46 19.78
CA PRO A 60 1.92 -19.85 19.35
C PRO A 60 3.22 -20.46 19.88
N LEU A 61 3.17 -21.76 20.18
CA LEU A 61 4.32 -22.58 20.54
C LEU A 61 5.24 -22.80 19.33
N GLU A 62 4.64 -22.97 18.16
CA GLU A 62 5.30 -23.17 16.86
C GLU A 62 4.30 -22.86 15.73
N GLY A 63 4.81 -22.60 14.53
CA GLY A 63 3.97 -22.33 13.35
C GLY A 63 4.59 -21.33 12.38
N ASP A 64 3.73 -20.75 11.56
CA ASP A 64 4.11 -19.80 10.51
C ASP A 64 4.40 -18.38 11.00
N TYR A 65 4.07 -18.08 12.26
CA TYR A 65 4.44 -16.86 12.96
C TYR A 65 4.78 -17.13 14.42
N SER A 66 5.30 -16.12 15.12
CA SER A 66 5.67 -16.19 16.54
C SER A 66 5.33 -14.89 17.27
N GLY A 67 5.25 -14.95 18.59
CA GLY A 67 4.83 -13.81 19.42
C GLY A 67 3.31 -13.68 19.51
N VAL A 68 2.84 -12.75 20.34
CA VAL A 68 1.40 -12.45 20.48
C VAL A 68 0.99 -11.51 19.36
N ASP A 69 0.24 -12.02 18.38
CA ASP A 69 -0.29 -11.25 17.27
C ASP A 69 -1.66 -11.82 16.84
N PRO A 70 -2.78 -11.11 17.14
CA PRO A 70 -4.11 -11.55 16.76
C PRO A 70 -4.27 -11.83 15.26
N MET A 71 -3.53 -11.08 14.44
CA MET A 71 -3.60 -11.15 12.98
C MET A 71 -2.43 -11.95 12.39
N GLY A 72 -1.67 -12.66 13.23
CA GLY A 72 -0.51 -13.49 12.87
C GLY A 72 -0.78 -14.41 11.69
N LEU A 73 -1.87 -15.19 11.78
CA LEU A 73 -2.26 -16.15 10.73
C LEU A 73 -2.58 -15.47 9.39
N PHE A 74 -3.06 -14.22 9.39
CA PHE A 74 -3.48 -13.52 8.18
C PHE A 74 -2.28 -13.02 7.38
N TRP A 75 -1.33 -12.36 8.03
CA TRP A 75 -0.15 -11.85 7.31
C TRP A 75 0.84 -12.98 6.98
N SER A 76 0.83 -14.09 7.73
CA SER A 76 1.73 -15.22 7.52
C SER A 76 1.23 -16.22 6.47
N LEU A 77 0.11 -15.96 5.78
CA LEU A 77 -0.47 -16.81 4.72
C LEU A 77 0.50 -17.02 3.54
N ARG A 78 0.99 -18.25 3.36
CA ARG A 78 1.86 -18.64 2.25
C ARG A 78 1.08 -19.30 1.12
N ARG A 79 1.57 -19.17 -0.11
CA ARG A 79 1.01 -19.85 -1.27
C ARG A 79 1.08 -21.36 -1.10
N VAL A 80 -0.02 -22.04 -1.42
CA VAL A 80 -0.12 -23.50 -1.49
C VAL A 80 -0.78 -23.89 -2.81
N ASP A 81 -0.71 -25.18 -3.16
CA ASP A 81 -1.42 -25.68 -4.33
C ASP A 81 -2.94 -25.59 -4.09
N GLY A 82 -3.64 -24.87 -4.96
CA GLY A 82 -5.07 -24.66 -4.80
C GLY A 82 -5.62 -23.58 -5.72
N LYS A 83 -6.91 -23.28 -5.53
CA LYS A 83 -7.59 -22.15 -6.14
C LYS A 83 -8.11 -21.23 -5.03
N PRO A 84 -8.22 -19.92 -5.28
CA PRO A 84 -8.85 -19.01 -4.33
C PRO A 84 -10.23 -19.51 -3.92
N GLY A 85 -10.53 -19.43 -2.64
CA GLY A 85 -11.75 -19.89 -1.99
C GLY A 85 -12.11 -19.01 -0.79
N PRO A 86 -13.10 -19.44 0.02
CA PRO A 86 -13.48 -18.70 1.23
C PRO A 86 -12.32 -18.65 2.23
N THR A 87 -12.32 -17.62 3.07
CA THR A 87 -11.38 -17.54 4.20
C THR A 87 -11.92 -18.42 5.32
N LEU A 88 -11.25 -19.53 5.61
CA LEU A 88 -11.65 -20.48 6.64
C LEU A 88 -10.63 -20.51 7.76
N LEU A 89 -11.12 -20.41 8.99
CA LEU A 89 -10.36 -20.71 10.20
C LEU A 89 -10.75 -22.10 10.70
N GLU A 90 -9.79 -23.01 10.77
CA GLU A 90 -9.98 -24.39 11.17
C GLU A 90 -9.18 -24.71 12.44
N VAL A 91 -9.80 -25.46 13.36
CA VAL A 91 -9.15 -25.92 14.59
C VAL A 91 -9.28 -27.44 14.67
N ASP A 92 -8.14 -28.13 14.71
CA ASP A 92 -8.08 -29.58 14.68
C ASP A 92 -8.90 -30.22 15.80
N GLY A 93 -9.83 -31.10 15.42
CA GLY A 93 -10.71 -31.80 16.36
C GLY A 93 -11.85 -30.95 16.96
N VAL A 94 -11.97 -29.67 16.58
CA VAL A 94 -13.06 -28.78 17.03
C VAL A 94 -14.01 -28.46 15.89
N GLY A 95 -13.51 -27.95 14.77
CA GLY A 95 -14.34 -27.57 13.63
C GLY A 95 -13.73 -26.45 12.78
N LYS A 96 -14.58 -25.77 12.02
CA LYS A 96 -14.20 -24.67 11.14
C LYS A 96 -15.23 -23.56 11.15
N VAL A 97 -14.77 -22.32 10.97
CA VAL A 97 -15.57 -21.11 10.85
C VAL A 97 -15.15 -20.37 9.59
N GLU A 98 -16.13 -19.93 8.80
CA GLU A 98 -15.89 -19.07 7.63
C GLU A 98 -15.86 -17.61 8.07
N LEU A 99 -14.84 -16.88 7.62
CA LEU A 99 -14.63 -15.46 7.88
C LEU A 99 -14.98 -14.65 6.63
N HIS A 100 -15.83 -13.64 6.79
CA HIS A 100 -16.21 -12.76 5.70
C HIS A 100 -15.38 -11.47 5.78
N ARG A 101 -14.41 -11.33 4.87
CA ARG A 101 -13.48 -10.20 4.82
C ARG A 101 -13.86 -9.26 3.68
N LEU A 102 -14.52 -8.16 4.02
CA LEU A 102 -15.14 -7.26 3.05
C LEU A 102 -14.11 -6.35 2.38
N ALA A 103 -14.06 -6.39 1.06
CA ALA A 103 -13.24 -5.47 0.26
C ALA A 103 -13.92 -4.10 0.06
N VAL A 104 -15.25 -4.08 0.11
CA VAL A 104 -16.08 -2.88 0.17
C VAL A 104 -16.89 -3.00 1.46
N PRO A 105 -16.66 -2.13 2.46
CA PRO A 105 -17.43 -2.16 3.71
C PRO A 105 -18.94 -2.02 3.49
N GLU A 106 -19.73 -2.50 4.44
CA GLU A 106 -21.16 -2.16 4.49
C GLU A 106 -21.34 -0.64 4.62
N GLY A 107 -22.40 -0.10 4.00
CA GLY A 107 -22.64 1.34 4.01
C GLY A 107 -21.68 2.15 3.14
N VAL A 108 -20.95 1.52 2.21
CA VAL A 108 -20.13 2.21 1.20
C VAL A 108 -20.70 1.97 -0.19
N ARG A 109 -21.07 3.05 -0.88
CA ARG A 109 -21.57 3.04 -2.25
C ARG A 109 -20.41 3.07 -3.24
N ARG A 110 -20.42 2.17 -4.23
CA ARG A 110 -19.43 2.09 -5.31
C ARG A 110 -20.01 2.58 -6.64
N THR A 111 -19.39 3.59 -7.24
CA THR A 111 -19.82 4.19 -8.51
C THR A 111 -18.67 4.24 -9.51
N VAL A 112 -18.83 3.65 -10.69
CA VAL A 112 -17.83 3.75 -11.77
C VAL A 112 -17.84 5.16 -12.36
N VAL A 113 -16.68 5.76 -12.51
CA VAL A 113 -16.49 7.10 -13.08
C VAL A 113 -15.81 6.98 -14.43
N ALA A 114 -16.54 7.33 -15.49
CA ALA A 114 -16.08 7.34 -16.87
C ALA A 114 -16.42 8.67 -17.60
N GLU A 115 -16.72 9.73 -16.85
CA GLU A 115 -17.05 11.07 -17.37
C GLU A 115 -15.78 11.91 -17.56
N ASP A 116 -15.83 12.88 -18.49
CA ASP A 116 -14.75 13.84 -18.79
C ASP A 116 -13.36 13.26 -19.06
N GLY A 117 -13.34 11.99 -19.50
CA GLY A 117 -12.13 11.23 -19.81
C GLY A 117 -11.44 10.63 -18.58
N LEU A 118 -12.03 10.74 -17.38
CA LEU A 118 -11.55 10.06 -16.18
C LEU A 118 -11.80 8.56 -16.27
N ALA A 119 -10.91 7.78 -15.67
CA ALA A 119 -11.02 6.34 -15.54
C ALA A 119 -10.82 6.00 -14.06
N GLY A 120 -11.93 5.88 -13.33
CA GLY A 120 -11.87 5.70 -11.88
C GLY A 120 -13.11 5.06 -11.30
N VAL A 121 -13.07 4.86 -9.99
CA VAL A 121 -14.20 4.38 -9.20
C VAL A 121 -14.31 5.25 -7.95
N LEU A 122 -15.47 5.86 -7.77
CA LEU A 122 -15.83 6.67 -6.63
C LEU A 122 -16.45 5.77 -5.55
N PHE A 123 -15.99 5.93 -4.31
CA PHE A 123 -16.57 5.33 -3.13
C PHE A 123 -17.04 6.43 -2.18
N GLU A 124 -18.25 6.28 -1.68
CA GLU A 124 -18.90 7.26 -0.80
C GLU A 124 -19.54 6.53 0.38
N PRO A 125 -19.50 7.06 1.60
CA PRO A 125 -20.44 6.65 2.64
C PRO A 125 -21.88 6.75 2.12
N ASP A 126 -22.68 5.72 2.37
CA ASP A 126 -24.06 5.61 1.88
C ASP A 126 -25.03 6.30 2.83
N ASP A 127 -24.83 7.61 3.01
CA ASP A 127 -25.69 8.52 3.75
C ASP A 127 -25.80 9.87 3.01
N GLU A 128 -26.42 10.86 3.67
CA GLU A 128 -26.69 12.19 3.08
C GLU A 128 -25.63 13.24 3.47
N ASP A 129 -24.61 12.87 4.25
CA ASP A 129 -23.58 13.79 4.72
C ASP A 129 -22.48 13.98 3.67
N THR A 130 -21.74 15.08 3.79
CA THR A 130 -20.60 15.39 2.92
C THR A 130 -19.29 15.18 3.68
N TYR A 131 -18.40 14.39 3.09
CA TYR A 131 -17.14 13.98 3.68
C TYR A 131 -15.94 14.64 2.99
N PRO A 132 -14.77 14.71 3.62
CA PRO A 132 -13.57 15.14 2.92
C PRO A 132 -13.14 14.09 1.89
N GLY A 133 -12.47 14.57 0.86
CA GLY A 133 -12.12 13.84 -0.33
C GLY A 133 -10.73 13.23 -0.23
N VAL A 134 -10.54 11.99 -0.65
CA VAL A 134 -9.19 11.42 -0.87
C VAL A 134 -9.07 10.84 -2.28
N LEU A 135 -8.15 11.41 -3.08
CA LEU A 135 -7.72 10.81 -4.34
C LEU A 135 -6.73 9.69 -4.03
N VAL A 136 -7.03 8.47 -4.49
CA VAL A 136 -6.22 7.27 -4.21
C VAL A 136 -5.51 6.82 -5.47
N LEU A 137 -4.17 6.74 -5.41
CA LEU A 137 -3.28 6.47 -6.53
C LEU A 137 -2.49 5.18 -6.33
N GLY A 138 -2.59 4.28 -7.32
CA GLY A 138 -1.75 3.07 -7.41
C GLY A 138 -0.29 3.37 -7.77
N GLY A 139 0.54 2.34 -7.65
CA GLY A 139 1.96 2.31 -8.00
C GLY A 139 2.23 1.90 -9.46
N SER A 140 3.39 1.26 -9.68
CA SER A 140 3.89 0.85 -11.00
C SER A 140 3.12 -0.30 -11.66
N GLU A 141 2.23 -0.96 -10.92
CA GLU A 141 1.34 -2.01 -11.40
C GLU A 141 0.29 -1.50 -12.39
N GLY A 142 -0.06 -0.20 -12.33
CA GLY A 142 -1.14 0.40 -13.11
C GLY A 142 -2.51 -0.18 -12.75
N GLY A 143 -3.55 0.19 -13.50
CA GLY A 143 -4.89 -0.30 -13.22
C GLY A 143 -5.62 0.50 -12.14
N LEU A 144 -6.57 -0.14 -11.45
CA LEU A 144 -7.45 0.47 -10.44
C LEU A 144 -7.20 -0.14 -9.06
N HIS A 145 -7.14 0.72 -8.05
CA HIS A 145 -6.85 0.38 -6.66
C HIS A 145 -8.09 0.58 -5.78
N GLU A 146 -9.12 -0.21 -6.07
CA GLU A 146 -10.45 0.02 -5.50
C GLU A 146 -10.55 -0.28 -4.00
N VAL A 147 -9.87 -1.34 -3.53
CA VAL A 147 -10.03 -1.80 -2.13
C VAL A 147 -9.56 -0.73 -1.15
N ASP A 148 -8.45 -0.06 -1.45
CA ASP A 148 -7.87 0.96 -0.59
C ASP A 148 -8.83 2.17 -0.49
N ALA A 149 -9.40 2.60 -1.62
CA ALA A 149 -10.41 3.65 -1.67
C ALA A 149 -11.71 3.26 -0.94
N ALA A 150 -12.19 2.03 -1.15
CA ALA A 150 -13.41 1.54 -0.51
C ALA A 150 -13.27 1.45 1.01
N LEU A 151 -12.13 0.98 1.52
CA LEU A 151 -11.88 0.92 2.96
C LEU A 151 -11.74 2.31 3.56
N LEU A 152 -11.02 3.23 2.90
CA LEU A 152 -11.00 4.64 3.31
C LEU A 152 -12.41 5.23 3.39
N ALA A 153 -13.29 4.93 2.42
CA ALA A 153 -14.67 5.41 2.48
C ALA A 153 -15.43 4.89 3.70
N GLY A 154 -15.16 3.66 4.15
CA GLY A 154 -15.66 3.12 5.42
C GLY A 154 -15.19 3.87 6.67
N HIS A 155 -14.17 4.74 6.56
CA HIS A 155 -13.68 5.62 7.62
C HIS A 155 -14.15 7.08 7.48
N GLY A 156 -15.19 7.34 6.68
CA GLY A 156 -15.77 8.68 6.55
C GLY A 156 -15.04 9.59 5.57
N PHE A 157 -14.62 9.05 4.43
CA PHE A 157 -14.03 9.82 3.33
C PHE A 157 -14.78 9.58 2.02
N THR A 158 -14.97 10.61 1.21
CA THR A 158 -15.34 10.42 -0.20
C THR A 158 -14.07 10.11 -0.98
N THR A 159 -13.95 8.95 -1.61
CA THR A 159 -12.67 8.55 -2.23
C THR A 159 -12.78 8.24 -3.70
N LEU A 160 -11.77 8.63 -4.47
CA LEU A 160 -11.67 8.32 -5.90
C LEU A 160 -10.44 7.45 -6.14
N ALA A 161 -10.64 6.17 -6.42
CA ALA A 161 -9.61 5.31 -6.98
C ALA A 161 -9.40 5.70 -8.45
N LEU A 162 -8.27 6.33 -8.76
CA LEU A 162 -7.97 6.82 -10.10
C LEU A 162 -6.94 5.92 -10.78
N SER A 163 -7.27 5.44 -11.98
CA SER A 163 -6.28 4.87 -12.88
C SER A 163 -5.67 5.95 -13.74
N TYR A 164 -4.34 5.97 -13.87
CA TYR A 164 -3.63 6.95 -14.71
C TYR A 164 -2.78 6.29 -15.80
N PHE A 165 -2.60 4.97 -15.75
CA PHE A 165 -2.05 4.16 -16.83
C PHE A 165 -2.40 2.67 -16.62
N GLY A 166 -2.17 1.83 -17.63
CA GLY A 166 -2.31 0.38 -17.53
C GLY A 166 -3.77 -0.13 -17.49
N ALA A 167 -4.75 0.74 -17.77
CA ALA A 167 -6.17 0.40 -17.82
C ALA A 167 -6.85 0.93 -19.10
N PRO A 168 -8.05 0.43 -19.45
CA PRO A 168 -8.85 1.00 -20.53
C PRO A 168 -9.12 2.50 -20.32
N GLY A 169 -8.95 3.31 -21.37
CA GLY A 169 -9.23 4.75 -21.34
C GLY A 169 -8.05 5.63 -20.90
N VAL A 170 -6.95 5.03 -20.43
CA VAL A 170 -5.72 5.72 -20.03
C VAL A 170 -4.51 5.18 -20.80
N PRO A 171 -3.34 5.86 -20.77
CA PRO A 171 -2.13 5.35 -21.42
C PRO A 171 -1.76 3.94 -20.98
N LYS A 172 -1.13 3.17 -21.87
CA LYS A 172 -0.71 1.79 -21.56
C LYS A 172 0.51 1.73 -20.63
N HIS A 173 1.39 2.72 -20.75
CA HIS A 173 2.67 2.79 -20.07
C HIS A 173 2.73 4.04 -19.20
N LEU A 174 3.58 4.04 -18.17
CA LEU A 174 3.83 5.20 -17.32
C LEU A 174 4.84 6.11 -18.01
N VAL A 175 4.41 6.77 -19.08
CA VAL A 175 5.23 7.66 -19.90
C VAL A 175 4.40 8.91 -20.24
N ASP A 176 5.00 10.08 -20.03
CA ASP A 176 4.44 11.39 -20.35
C ASP A 176 3.03 11.64 -19.78
N ILE A 177 2.72 11.10 -18.59
CA ILE A 177 1.39 11.22 -18.00
C ILE A 177 1.12 12.68 -17.60
N PRO A 178 0.07 13.33 -18.15
CA PRO A 178 -0.16 14.75 -17.92
C PRO A 178 -0.72 15.01 -16.52
N LEU A 179 -0.09 15.93 -15.78
CA LEU A 179 -0.59 16.35 -14.46
C LEU A 179 -2.00 16.94 -14.53
N GLU A 180 -2.39 17.53 -15.66
CA GLU A 180 -3.74 18.03 -15.91
C GLU A 180 -4.82 16.94 -15.82
N TYR A 181 -4.47 15.66 -16.08
CA TYR A 181 -5.40 14.55 -15.89
C TYR A 181 -5.80 14.39 -14.43
N PHE A 182 -4.83 14.47 -13.52
CA PHE A 182 -5.08 14.46 -12.09
C PHE A 182 -5.80 15.73 -11.63
N GLY A 183 -5.48 16.89 -12.22
CA GLY A 183 -6.22 18.13 -11.97
C GLY A 183 -7.72 18.01 -12.24
N LYS A 184 -8.11 17.30 -13.31
CA LYS A 184 -9.53 16.98 -13.57
C LYS A 184 -10.14 16.08 -12.48
N ALA A 185 -9.40 15.08 -12.02
CA ALA A 185 -9.86 14.19 -10.96
C ALA A 185 -10.01 14.92 -9.62
N ILE A 186 -9.09 15.82 -9.29
CA ILE A 186 -9.15 16.70 -8.10
C ILE A 186 -10.37 17.62 -8.20
N ALA A 187 -10.62 18.24 -9.36
CA ALA A 187 -11.80 19.09 -9.57
C ALA A 187 -13.11 18.29 -9.45
N PHE A 188 -13.16 17.07 -10.01
CA PHE A 188 -14.30 16.17 -9.87
C PHE A 188 -14.59 15.84 -8.40
N LEU A 189 -13.54 15.59 -7.61
CA LEU A 189 -13.66 15.25 -6.19
C LEU A 189 -14.03 16.48 -5.34
N SER A 190 -13.46 17.65 -5.65
CA SER A 190 -13.75 18.94 -4.97
C SER A 190 -15.21 19.38 -5.15
N ALA A 191 -15.91 18.88 -6.18
CA ALA A 191 -17.33 19.14 -6.36
C ALA A 191 -18.24 18.29 -5.43
N ARG A 192 -17.67 17.29 -4.75
CA ARG A 192 -18.39 16.28 -3.94
C ARG A 192 -17.87 16.18 -2.51
N ALA A 193 -16.77 16.88 -2.20
CA ALA A 193 -16.11 16.88 -0.91
C ALA A 193 -15.65 18.30 -0.56
N TRP A 194 -15.54 18.63 0.73
CA TRP A 194 -15.25 19.99 1.20
C TRP A 194 -13.75 20.31 1.35
N GLU A 195 -12.90 19.30 1.45
CA GLU A 195 -11.44 19.39 1.38
C GLU A 195 -10.90 18.18 0.61
N VAL A 196 -9.72 18.27 0.01
CA VAL A 196 -9.14 17.16 -0.79
C VAL A 196 -7.74 16.81 -0.32
N GLY A 197 -7.53 15.54 0.00
CA GLY A 197 -6.22 14.92 0.17
C GLY A 197 -5.86 13.97 -0.97
N VAL A 198 -4.60 13.58 -1.02
CA VAL A 198 -4.09 12.56 -1.96
C VAL A 198 -3.30 11.51 -1.20
N LEU A 199 -3.64 10.24 -1.43
CA LEU A 199 -2.90 9.07 -0.97
C LEU A 199 -2.30 8.35 -2.17
N GLY A 200 -1.01 8.00 -2.09
CA GLY A 200 -0.41 7.14 -3.09
C GLY A 200 0.69 6.24 -2.56
N GLY A 201 0.79 5.06 -3.16
CA GLY A 201 1.86 4.09 -2.90
C GLY A 201 2.87 4.05 -4.04
N SER A 202 4.18 3.96 -3.73
CA SER A 202 5.24 3.80 -4.73
C SER A 202 5.21 4.93 -5.79
N ARG A 203 5.01 4.61 -7.07
CA ARG A 203 4.76 5.61 -8.14
C ARG A 203 3.61 6.56 -7.83
N GLY A 204 2.53 6.07 -7.22
CA GLY A 204 1.44 6.90 -6.75
C GLY A 204 1.86 7.82 -5.61
N GLY A 205 2.82 7.42 -4.77
CA GLY A 205 3.38 8.26 -3.69
C GLY A 205 4.26 9.39 -4.22
N GLU A 206 5.05 9.14 -5.27
CA GLU A 206 5.75 10.20 -6.03
C GLU A 206 4.72 11.17 -6.66
N ALA A 207 3.69 10.63 -7.32
CA ALA A 207 2.62 11.43 -7.90
C ALA A 207 1.90 12.26 -6.82
N ALA A 208 1.57 11.70 -5.66
CA ALA A 208 0.88 12.41 -4.58
C ALA A 208 1.64 13.65 -4.11
N LEU A 209 2.97 13.55 -3.95
CA LEU A 209 3.82 14.69 -3.62
C LEU A 209 3.85 15.73 -4.73
N LEU A 210 3.95 15.28 -5.98
CA LEU A 210 3.95 16.17 -7.15
C LEU A 210 2.61 16.91 -7.31
N LEU A 211 1.48 16.23 -7.04
CA LEU A 211 0.15 16.83 -7.07
C LEU A 211 -0.03 17.84 -5.93
N GLY A 212 0.41 17.53 -4.72
CA GLY A 212 0.39 18.48 -3.60
C GLY A 212 1.15 19.78 -3.90
N ALA A 213 2.31 19.67 -4.55
CA ALA A 213 3.13 20.81 -4.95
C ALA A 213 2.57 21.61 -6.14
N THR A 214 1.62 21.03 -6.90
CA THR A 214 1.12 21.58 -8.17
C THR A 214 -0.29 22.16 -8.05
N PHE A 215 -1.16 21.52 -7.27
CA PHE A 215 -2.59 21.84 -7.19
C PHE A 215 -2.94 22.41 -5.81
N PRO A 216 -3.27 23.71 -5.69
CA PRO A 216 -3.56 24.36 -4.41
C PRO A 216 -4.83 23.83 -3.71
N GLU A 217 -5.67 23.08 -4.43
CA GLU A 217 -6.83 22.38 -3.89
C GLU A 217 -6.45 21.20 -2.99
N VAL A 218 -5.23 20.66 -3.11
CA VAL A 218 -4.75 19.55 -2.28
C VAL A 218 -4.27 20.07 -0.92
N ARG A 219 -4.93 19.66 0.16
CA ARG A 219 -4.67 20.10 1.55
C ARG A 219 -4.04 19.06 2.46
N ALA A 220 -3.91 17.82 1.99
CA ALA A 220 -3.19 16.76 2.70
C ALA A 220 -2.55 15.79 1.71
N VAL A 221 -1.29 15.42 1.94
CA VAL A 221 -0.58 14.45 1.11
C VAL A 221 -0.04 13.31 1.96
N VAL A 222 -0.36 12.07 1.58
CA VAL A 222 0.25 10.87 2.15
C VAL A 222 0.99 10.12 1.05
N SER A 223 2.31 9.98 1.23
CA SER A 223 3.21 9.27 0.33
C SER A 223 3.76 8.03 1.02
N VAL A 224 3.30 6.85 0.59
CA VAL A 224 3.75 5.56 1.13
C VAL A 224 4.76 4.92 0.18
N VAL A 225 5.95 4.61 0.69
CA VAL A 225 7.13 4.18 -0.07
C VAL A 225 7.32 4.99 -1.35
N GLY A 226 7.05 6.29 -1.29
CA GLY A 226 7.08 7.19 -2.43
C GLY A 226 8.47 7.70 -2.76
N SER A 227 8.51 8.75 -3.59
CA SER A 227 9.75 9.43 -3.94
C SER A 227 9.57 10.95 -3.87
N GLY A 228 10.47 11.65 -3.17
CA GLY A 228 10.58 13.11 -3.20
C GLY A 228 11.22 13.67 -4.47
N VAL A 229 11.50 12.80 -5.44
CA VAL A 229 12.21 13.07 -6.69
C VAL A 229 11.36 12.53 -7.83
N VAL A 230 11.21 13.30 -8.90
CA VAL A 230 10.62 12.80 -10.14
C VAL A 230 11.58 11.80 -10.76
N THR A 231 11.12 10.58 -11.03
CA THR A 231 11.99 9.53 -11.60
C THR A 231 11.47 9.04 -12.95
N GLN A 232 12.35 8.41 -13.74
CA GLN A 232 12.09 7.99 -15.11
C GLN A 232 10.79 7.19 -15.27
N GLY A 233 10.11 7.40 -16.40
CA GLY A 233 8.92 6.65 -16.79
C GLY A 233 9.17 5.15 -16.96
N ILE A 234 8.09 4.37 -16.98
CA ILE A 234 8.11 2.92 -17.21
C ILE A 234 7.51 2.66 -18.58
N GLY A 235 8.39 2.68 -19.59
CA GLY A 235 8.03 2.50 -20.99
C GLY A 235 7.88 1.04 -21.44
N PRO A 236 7.66 0.81 -22.74
CA PRO A 236 7.61 -0.52 -23.30
C PRO A 236 8.97 -1.23 -23.23
N GLY A 237 8.96 -2.51 -22.91
CA GLY A 237 10.13 -3.39 -22.98
C GLY A 237 9.71 -4.84 -22.78
N ARG A 238 10.42 -5.79 -23.39
CA ARG A 238 10.13 -7.23 -23.20
C ARG A 238 10.71 -7.74 -21.88
N ASN A 239 11.85 -7.19 -21.48
CA ASN A 239 12.54 -7.53 -20.23
C ASN A 239 12.97 -6.26 -19.48
N LEU A 240 13.43 -6.45 -18.23
CA LEU A 240 13.81 -5.35 -17.36
C LEU A 240 14.85 -4.41 -17.98
N LEU A 241 15.92 -4.93 -18.58
CA LEU A 241 16.99 -4.08 -19.12
C LEU A 241 16.48 -3.15 -20.23
N GLN A 242 15.57 -3.64 -21.09
CA GLN A 242 14.94 -2.81 -22.11
C GLN A 242 14.03 -1.73 -21.50
N VAL A 243 13.28 -2.07 -20.44
CA VAL A 243 12.45 -1.11 -19.73
C VAL A 243 13.32 0.00 -19.10
N LEU A 244 14.42 -0.35 -18.44
CA LEU A 244 15.33 0.61 -17.81
C LEU A 244 16.02 1.54 -18.83
N GLN A 245 16.31 1.02 -20.03
CA GLN A 245 16.92 1.79 -21.12
C GLN A 245 15.93 2.69 -21.88
N HIS A 246 14.64 2.59 -21.62
CA HIS A 246 13.64 3.45 -22.26
C HIS A 246 13.59 4.82 -21.57
N GLU A 247 14.45 5.73 -22.02
CA GLU A 247 14.50 7.11 -21.53
C GLU A 247 13.24 7.88 -21.92
N ALA A 248 12.38 8.12 -20.95
CA ALA A 248 11.19 8.95 -21.09
C ALA A 248 10.78 9.53 -19.72
N ALA A 249 10.13 10.69 -19.75
CA ALA A 249 9.58 11.27 -18.52
C ALA A 249 8.38 10.45 -18.06
N SER A 250 8.20 10.36 -16.74
CA SER A 250 7.00 9.81 -16.13
C SER A 250 5.83 10.78 -16.25
N TRP A 251 6.10 12.08 -16.06
CA TRP A 251 5.08 13.12 -15.95
C TRP A 251 5.33 14.27 -16.94
N THR A 252 4.24 14.87 -17.42
CA THR A 252 4.26 16.14 -18.15
C THR A 252 3.46 17.21 -17.44
N LEU A 253 3.85 18.47 -17.60
CA LEU A 253 3.09 19.63 -17.14
C LEU A 253 3.03 20.65 -18.27
N LYS A 254 1.82 21.07 -18.63
CA LYS A 254 1.53 21.97 -19.76
C LYS A 254 2.05 21.44 -21.10
N GLY A 255 2.04 20.11 -21.25
CA GLY A 255 2.54 19.40 -22.42
C GLY A 255 4.06 19.27 -22.49
N GLU A 256 4.81 19.81 -21.52
CA GLU A 256 6.27 19.68 -21.46
C GLU A 256 6.68 18.56 -20.49
N PRO A 257 7.63 17.69 -20.85
CA PRO A 257 8.18 16.68 -19.95
C PRO A 257 8.83 17.32 -18.71
N LEU A 258 8.53 16.80 -17.53
CA LEU A 258 9.25 17.19 -16.32
C LEU A 258 10.66 16.56 -16.32
N PRO A 259 11.70 17.27 -15.80
CA PRO A 259 12.99 16.66 -15.52
C PRO A 259 12.80 15.46 -14.58
N TYR A 260 13.59 14.41 -14.80
CA TYR A 260 13.51 13.18 -14.03
C TYR A 260 14.88 12.59 -13.75
N LEU A 261 15.02 11.87 -12.64
CA LEU A 261 16.17 11.03 -12.35
C LEU A 261 16.14 9.79 -13.27
N PRO A 262 17.12 9.62 -14.18
CA PRO A 262 17.18 8.46 -15.06
C PRO A 262 17.55 7.20 -14.29
N TYR A 263 17.15 6.03 -14.81
CA TYR A 263 17.67 4.76 -14.31
C TYR A 263 19.14 4.58 -14.66
N SER A 264 19.88 3.97 -13.75
CA SER A 264 21.21 3.41 -14.00
C SER A 264 21.10 1.90 -14.23
N VAL A 265 22.03 1.35 -15.02
CA VAL A 265 22.17 -0.11 -15.21
C VAL A 265 23.59 -0.51 -14.86
N PRO A 266 23.93 -0.58 -13.56
CA PRO A 266 25.26 -0.99 -13.12
C PRO A 266 25.55 -2.45 -13.50
N ASP A 267 26.82 -2.82 -13.60
CA ASP A 267 27.25 -4.17 -14.01
C ASP A 267 26.66 -5.27 -13.12
N ARG A 268 26.50 -4.99 -11.82
CA ARG A 268 25.85 -5.91 -10.87
C ARG A 268 24.39 -6.16 -11.22
N LEU A 269 23.60 -5.11 -11.43
CA LEU A 269 22.19 -5.24 -11.85
C LEU A 269 22.09 -6.01 -13.17
N ARG A 270 22.97 -5.71 -14.12
CA ARG A 270 23.02 -6.43 -15.41
C ARG A 270 23.31 -7.92 -15.20
N ALA A 271 24.29 -8.26 -14.37
CA ALA A 271 24.64 -9.64 -14.05
C ALA A 271 23.48 -10.37 -13.37
N ASP A 272 22.88 -9.78 -12.34
CA ASP A 272 21.74 -10.36 -11.62
C ASP A 272 20.59 -10.71 -12.59
N VAL A 273 20.27 -9.80 -13.51
CA VAL A 273 19.22 -10.01 -14.53
C VAL A 273 19.58 -11.11 -15.54
N VAL A 274 20.83 -11.13 -16.03
CA VAL A 274 21.28 -12.12 -17.03
C VAL A 274 21.35 -13.52 -16.42
N ASP A 275 21.73 -13.62 -15.16
CA ASP A 275 21.91 -14.87 -14.43
C ASP A 275 20.62 -15.36 -13.72
N ASP A 276 19.48 -14.70 -13.97
CA ASP A 276 18.15 -15.00 -13.37
C ASP A 276 18.17 -15.02 -11.83
N VAL A 277 18.95 -14.10 -11.24
CA VAL A 277 19.00 -13.89 -9.80
C VAL A 277 17.86 -12.96 -9.39
N PRO A 278 17.11 -13.27 -8.32
CA PRO A 278 16.15 -12.33 -7.75
C PRO A 278 16.78 -10.95 -7.54
N THR A 279 16.22 -9.95 -8.21
CA THR A 279 16.88 -8.67 -8.45
C THR A 279 16.24 -7.58 -7.60
N SER A 280 17.07 -6.82 -6.90
CA SER A 280 16.65 -5.56 -6.29
C SER A 280 16.67 -4.45 -7.35
N LEU A 281 15.49 -3.91 -7.67
CA LEU A 281 15.34 -2.78 -8.59
C LEU A 281 15.93 -1.48 -8.01
N ALA A 282 16.11 -1.40 -6.68
CA ALA A 282 16.77 -0.28 -6.03
C ALA A 282 18.19 -0.01 -6.57
N GLN A 283 18.86 -1.03 -7.14
CA GLN A 283 20.16 -0.88 -7.80
C GLN A 283 20.11 0.03 -9.03
N ALA A 284 18.94 0.27 -9.62
CA ALA A 284 18.77 1.16 -10.77
C ALA A 284 18.69 2.64 -10.37
N PHE A 285 18.60 2.96 -9.08
CA PHE A 285 18.50 4.33 -8.59
C PHE A 285 19.84 4.77 -7.99
N ASP A 286 20.64 5.48 -8.79
CA ASP A 286 21.92 6.01 -8.33
C ASP A 286 21.73 7.38 -7.67
N LEU A 287 22.05 7.46 -6.38
CA LEU A 287 21.99 8.67 -5.57
C LEU A 287 23.39 9.09 -5.07
N THR A 288 24.46 8.44 -5.54
CA THR A 288 25.82 8.59 -4.98
C THR A 288 26.41 9.98 -5.19
N ASP A 289 26.18 10.59 -6.35
CA ASP A 289 26.63 11.95 -6.70
C ASP A 289 25.63 13.04 -6.24
N GLY A 290 24.63 12.66 -5.44
CA GLY A 290 23.51 13.52 -5.07
C GLY A 290 22.40 13.52 -6.14
N VAL A 291 21.35 14.30 -5.87
CA VAL A 291 20.19 14.42 -6.76
C VAL A 291 20.15 15.82 -7.36
N PRO A 292 20.02 15.96 -8.69
CA PRO A 292 19.86 17.27 -9.33
C PRO A 292 18.64 18.02 -8.80
N GLU A 293 18.80 19.32 -8.54
CA GLU A 293 17.75 20.15 -7.95
C GLU A 293 16.47 20.24 -8.81
N ASP A 294 16.60 20.17 -10.14
CA ASP A 294 15.50 20.28 -11.09
C ASP A 294 14.62 19.03 -11.17
N VAL A 295 15.07 17.89 -10.64
CA VAL A 295 14.28 16.66 -10.52
C VAL A 295 13.63 16.51 -9.14
N VAL A 296 14.01 17.33 -8.15
CA VAL A 296 13.43 17.30 -6.81
C VAL A 296 12.01 17.89 -6.87
N ILE A 297 11.04 17.18 -6.28
CA ILE A 297 9.66 17.66 -6.23
C ILE A 297 9.60 18.87 -5.28
N PRO A 298 8.99 20.00 -5.69
CA PRO A 298 8.93 21.21 -4.87
C PRO A 298 7.84 21.12 -3.79
N VAL A 299 7.97 20.16 -2.89
CA VAL A 299 7.00 19.83 -1.82
C VAL A 299 6.73 20.98 -0.85
N GLU A 300 7.64 21.95 -0.72
CA GLU A 300 7.47 23.20 0.03
C GLU A 300 6.32 24.08 -0.49
N ARG A 301 5.86 23.82 -1.73
CA ARG A 301 4.72 24.53 -2.33
C ARG A 301 3.37 23.97 -1.93
N THR A 302 3.32 22.82 -1.26
CA THR A 302 2.07 22.18 -0.83
C THR A 302 1.31 23.08 0.14
N LEU A 303 0.03 23.35 -0.11
CA LEU A 303 -0.79 24.20 0.78
C LEU A 303 -1.46 23.38 1.90
N GLY A 304 -0.74 22.41 2.45
CA GLY A 304 -1.28 21.38 3.31
C GLY A 304 -0.21 20.52 3.98
N GLY A 305 -0.64 19.63 4.86
CA GLY A 305 0.28 18.72 5.56
C GLY A 305 0.86 17.65 4.63
N VAL A 306 2.03 17.11 4.99
CA VAL A 306 2.72 16.04 4.24
C VAL A 306 3.15 14.90 5.17
N LEU A 307 2.65 13.69 4.93
CA LEU A 307 3.09 12.48 5.63
C LEU A 307 3.88 11.56 4.68
N LEU A 308 5.11 11.23 5.08
CA LEU A 308 6.01 10.35 4.35
C LEU A 308 6.19 9.05 5.16
N LEU A 309 5.90 7.90 4.54
CA LEU A 309 5.96 6.58 5.19
C LEU A 309 6.85 5.66 4.37
N SER A 310 8.05 5.35 4.84
CA SER A 310 9.07 4.65 4.05
C SER A 310 9.55 3.35 4.67
N ALA A 311 10.07 2.47 3.82
CA ALA A 311 10.62 1.18 4.19
C ALA A 311 12.16 1.24 4.20
N GLY A 312 12.78 0.76 5.27
CA GLY A 312 14.24 0.81 5.44
C GLY A 312 15.00 -0.26 4.66
N ASP A 313 14.39 -1.43 4.44
CA ASP A 313 14.93 -2.50 3.61
C ASP A 313 14.15 -2.60 2.28
N ASP A 314 13.77 -1.46 1.70
CA ASP A 314 13.09 -1.39 0.42
C ASP A 314 14.03 -1.82 -0.73
N ARG A 315 13.70 -2.91 -1.40
CA ARG A 315 14.48 -3.46 -2.52
C ARG A 315 13.93 -3.10 -3.88
N SER A 316 12.78 -2.41 -3.95
CA SER A 316 12.22 -1.90 -5.21
C SER A 316 12.82 -0.56 -5.59
N TRP A 317 12.96 0.35 -4.63
CA TRP A 317 13.70 1.61 -4.76
C TRP A 317 14.11 2.15 -3.38
N PRO A 318 15.09 3.05 -3.24
CA PRO A 318 15.52 3.52 -1.92
C PRO A 318 14.54 4.52 -1.29
N SER A 319 13.31 4.09 -0.97
CA SER A 319 12.20 4.96 -0.54
C SER A 319 12.55 5.83 0.67
N ALA A 320 13.26 5.31 1.68
CA ALA A 320 13.71 6.11 2.81
C ALA A 320 14.62 7.28 2.40
N ALA A 321 15.56 7.04 1.47
CA ALA A 321 16.45 8.10 0.98
C ALA A 321 15.71 9.11 0.08
N LEU A 322 14.81 8.62 -0.77
CA LEU A 322 14.02 9.47 -1.68
C LEU A 322 13.02 10.35 -0.92
N SER A 323 12.35 9.82 0.12
CA SER A 323 11.47 10.61 0.97
C SER A 323 12.23 11.58 1.88
N GLU A 324 13.43 11.23 2.33
CA GLU A 324 14.26 12.16 3.11
C GLU A 324 14.62 13.42 2.32
N ILE A 325 14.76 13.33 0.99
CA ILE A 325 14.96 14.51 0.14
C ILE A 325 13.76 15.47 0.23
N ALA A 326 12.54 14.95 0.16
CA ALA A 326 11.33 15.76 0.33
C ALA A 326 11.25 16.36 1.74
N LYS A 327 11.50 15.56 2.77
CA LYS A 327 11.48 16.04 4.16
C LYS A 327 12.50 17.17 4.38
N ARG A 328 13.73 17.00 3.92
CA ARG A 328 14.78 18.02 4.04
C ARG A 328 14.37 19.31 3.34
N ARG A 329 13.74 19.21 2.17
CA ARG A 329 13.24 20.37 1.44
C ARG A 329 12.16 21.12 2.21
N LEU A 330 11.25 20.40 2.88
CA LEU A 330 10.25 21.00 3.79
C LEU A 330 10.90 21.72 4.97
N ASP A 331 11.95 21.14 5.57
CA ASP A 331 12.71 21.79 6.65
C ASP A 331 13.39 23.08 6.15
N GLU A 332 14.10 23.00 5.01
CA GLU A 332 14.91 24.10 4.45
C GLU A 332 14.09 25.32 4.04
N HIS A 333 12.80 25.13 3.78
CA HIS A 333 11.87 26.18 3.37
C HIS A 333 10.88 26.58 4.48
N ASP A 334 11.11 26.13 5.72
CA ASP A 334 10.25 26.43 6.88
C ASP A 334 8.76 26.14 6.59
N HIS A 335 8.46 24.96 6.06
CA HIS A 335 7.10 24.59 5.63
C HIS A 335 6.07 24.83 6.75
N PRO A 336 5.00 25.62 6.51
CA PRO A 336 4.15 26.11 7.59
C PRO A 336 3.10 25.10 8.08
N PHE A 337 2.91 23.99 7.38
CA PHE A 337 1.94 22.95 7.71
C PHE A 337 2.60 21.73 8.37
N PRO A 338 1.86 20.86 9.07
CA PRO A 338 2.42 19.66 9.69
C PRO A 338 3.05 18.70 8.67
N TYR A 339 4.23 18.18 8.98
CA TYR A 339 4.83 17.08 8.21
C TYR A 339 5.60 16.10 9.10
N GLU A 340 5.65 14.84 8.67
CA GLU A 340 6.36 13.76 9.36
C GLU A 340 6.97 12.80 8.34
N HIS A 341 8.19 12.31 8.61
CA HIS A 341 8.79 11.19 7.89
C HIS A 341 9.01 10.03 8.86
N VAL A 342 8.33 8.91 8.60
CA VAL A 342 8.45 7.67 9.38
C VAL A 342 9.16 6.63 8.52
N VAL A 343 10.23 6.06 9.07
CA VAL A 343 10.96 4.96 8.42
C VAL A 343 10.76 3.69 9.24
N TYR A 344 10.31 2.62 8.59
CA TYR A 344 10.20 1.27 9.16
C TYR A 344 11.45 0.46 8.80
N PRO A 345 12.46 0.32 9.68
CA PRO A 345 13.80 -0.12 9.29
C PRO A 345 13.85 -1.49 8.63
N ASP A 346 13.07 -2.44 9.15
CA ASP A 346 13.10 -3.85 8.73
C ASP A 346 11.97 -4.23 7.76
N ALA A 347 11.18 -3.25 7.32
CA ALA A 347 10.10 -3.45 6.35
C ALA A 347 10.61 -3.34 4.91
N GLY A 348 9.96 -4.07 4.00
CA GLY A 348 10.18 -3.98 2.57
C GLY A 348 9.21 -3.04 1.88
N HIS A 349 9.25 -3.00 0.55
CA HIS A 349 8.47 -2.06 -0.27
C HIS A 349 6.95 -2.19 -0.07
N LEU A 350 6.45 -3.39 0.25
CA LEU A 350 5.01 -3.70 0.25
C LEU A 350 4.29 -3.23 1.53
N ILE A 351 4.41 -1.96 1.92
CA ILE A 351 3.70 -1.38 3.08
C ILE A 351 2.54 -0.46 2.69
N ALA A 352 2.32 -0.21 1.40
CA ALA A 352 1.16 0.55 0.91
C ALA A 352 -0.13 -0.29 0.93
N GLY A 353 -1.24 0.38 1.22
CA GLY A 353 -2.58 -0.21 1.27
C GLY A 353 -2.97 -0.80 2.63
N PRO A 354 -4.15 -1.43 2.71
CA PRO A 354 -4.74 -1.88 3.96
C PRO A 354 -3.98 -3.04 4.61
N PRO A 355 -4.05 -3.19 5.94
CA PRO A 355 -3.37 -4.24 6.68
C PRO A 355 -3.98 -5.62 6.46
N HIS A 356 -3.43 -6.61 7.17
CA HIS A 356 -3.96 -7.99 7.29
C HIS A 356 -4.00 -8.79 5.99
N ARG A 357 -3.40 -8.26 4.92
CA ARG A 357 -3.04 -9.05 3.74
C ARG A 357 -1.73 -9.80 3.98
N PRO A 358 -1.50 -10.92 3.27
CA PRO A 358 -0.23 -11.63 3.32
C PRO A 358 0.96 -10.70 3.09
N SER A 359 2.03 -10.92 3.86
CA SER A 359 3.32 -10.24 3.71
C SER A 359 4.47 -11.21 3.41
N THR A 360 4.16 -12.50 3.24
CA THR A 360 5.16 -13.55 2.95
C THR A 360 5.63 -13.57 1.50
N ASP A 361 4.92 -12.89 0.60
CA ASP A 361 5.31 -12.72 -0.80
C ASP A 361 6.39 -11.62 -0.90
N VAL A 362 7.61 -11.94 -0.46
CA VAL A 362 8.78 -11.04 -0.49
C VAL A 362 9.45 -10.96 -1.87
N ARG A 363 8.95 -11.74 -2.83
CA ARG A 363 9.39 -11.78 -4.22
C ARG A 363 8.19 -11.71 -5.14
N VAL A 364 8.29 -10.89 -6.19
CA VAL A 364 7.19 -10.67 -7.15
C VAL A 364 7.70 -10.81 -8.58
N PRO A 365 6.86 -11.29 -9.51
CA PRO A 365 7.25 -11.39 -10.92
C PRO A 365 7.41 -10.00 -11.54
N GLY A 366 8.46 -9.84 -12.34
CA GLY A 366 8.74 -8.67 -13.18
C GLY A 366 8.95 -9.05 -14.65
N PRO A 367 9.35 -8.10 -15.51
CA PRO A 367 9.61 -8.36 -16.93
C PRO A 367 10.82 -9.27 -17.15
N GLU A 368 10.57 -10.58 -17.31
CA GLU A 368 11.60 -11.65 -17.45
C GLU A 368 12.57 -11.71 -16.26
N VAL A 369 12.15 -11.26 -15.08
CA VAL A 369 12.93 -11.27 -13.83
C VAL A 369 12.03 -11.55 -12.64
N THR A 370 12.61 -11.95 -11.51
CA THR A 370 11.93 -11.92 -10.21
C THR A 370 12.47 -10.73 -9.40
N PHE A 371 11.59 -9.85 -8.93
CA PHE A 371 12.00 -8.76 -8.05
C PHE A 371 12.04 -9.21 -6.60
N GLU A 372 13.03 -8.73 -5.86
CA GLU A 372 13.03 -8.75 -4.41
C GLU A 372 12.38 -7.47 -3.87
N MET A 373 11.46 -7.61 -2.93
CA MET A 373 10.74 -6.48 -2.31
C MET A 373 11.35 -6.05 -0.98
N GLY A 374 12.20 -6.91 -0.40
CA GLY A 374 12.89 -6.68 0.87
C GLY A 374 12.04 -6.85 2.11
N GLY A 375 12.67 -6.62 3.26
CA GLY A 375 12.09 -6.70 4.59
C GLY A 375 11.79 -8.12 5.05
N THR A 376 11.46 -8.23 6.34
CA THR A 376 10.90 -9.47 6.90
C THR A 376 9.37 -9.44 6.79
N PRO A 377 8.69 -10.60 6.64
CA PRO A 377 7.22 -10.63 6.58
C PRO A 377 6.55 -9.97 7.79
N SER A 378 7.03 -10.25 9.00
CA SER A 378 6.45 -9.68 10.23
C SER A 378 6.65 -8.17 10.33
N ALA A 379 7.84 -7.66 10.02
CA ALA A 379 8.10 -6.22 10.05
C ALA A 379 7.30 -5.50 8.97
N THR A 380 7.17 -6.08 7.78
CA THR A 380 6.37 -5.52 6.69
C THR A 380 4.87 -5.52 7.03
N ALA A 381 4.36 -6.57 7.68
CA ALA A 381 2.97 -6.60 8.15
C ALA A 381 2.69 -5.52 9.20
N ALA A 382 3.58 -5.40 10.19
CA ALA A 382 3.47 -4.37 11.23
C ALA A 382 3.57 -2.96 10.65
N ALA A 383 4.51 -2.72 9.73
CA ALA A 383 4.68 -1.45 9.05
C ALA A 383 3.47 -1.08 8.19
N ARG A 384 2.88 -2.04 7.46
CA ARG A 384 1.65 -1.82 6.68
C ARG A 384 0.48 -1.41 7.59
N ALA A 385 0.31 -2.09 8.72
CA ALA A 385 -0.73 -1.74 9.69
C ALA A 385 -0.52 -0.36 10.31
N ASP A 386 0.72 -0.02 10.67
CA ASP A 386 1.03 1.30 11.19
C ASP A 386 0.85 2.40 10.13
N ALA A 387 1.31 2.17 8.91
CA ALA A 387 1.18 3.07 7.77
C ALA A 387 -0.29 3.38 7.47
N TRP A 388 -1.16 2.37 7.43
CA TRP A 388 -2.59 2.55 7.22
C TRP A 388 -3.22 3.39 8.33
N ARG A 389 -2.97 3.03 9.59
CA ARG A 389 -3.47 3.75 10.77
C ARG A 389 -3.01 5.21 10.81
N ARG A 390 -1.75 5.47 10.48
CA ARG A 390 -1.19 6.83 10.40
C ARG A 390 -1.83 7.62 9.28
N SER A 391 -2.06 7.01 8.11
CA SER A 391 -2.70 7.65 6.97
C SER A 391 -4.13 8.08 7.31
N LEU A 392 -4.93 7.19 7.91
CA LEU A 392 -6.28 7.50 8.37
C LEU A 392 -6.30 8.67 9.36
N ARG A 393 -5.51 8.57 10.43
CA ARG A 393 -5.42 9.62 11.44
C ARG A 393 -4.99 10.95 10.83
N PHE A 394 -3.99 10.91 9.97
CA PHE A 394 -3.47 12.10 9.31
C PHE A 394 -4.53 12.79 8.45
N PHE A 395 -5.27 12.04 7.62
CA PHE A 395 -6.35 12.63 6.85
C PHE A 395 -7.47 13.17 7.73
N SER A 396 -7.86 12.47 8.80
CA SER A 396 -8.83 13.00 9.77
C SER A 396 -8.39 14.33 10.37
N GLU A 397 -7.13 14.42 10.80
CA GLU A 397 -6.56 15.63 11.41
C GLU A 397 -6.41 16.78 10.42
N GLN A 398 -5.98 16.50 9.18
CA GLN A 398 -5.69 17.53 8.18
C GLN A 398 -6.91 17.98 7.38
N LEU A 399 -7.90 17.11 7.19
CA LEU A 399 -9.11 17.40 6.41
C LEU A 399 -10.36 17.60 7.28
N GLY A 400 -10.28 17.32 8.60
CA GLY A 400 -11.29 17.67 9.58
C GLY A 400 -12.46 16.70 9.73
N THR A 401 -12.20 15.39 9.90
CA THR A 401 -13.26 14.41 10.23
C THR A 401 -13.48 14.18 11.72
#